data_AF-A0A1C7EET9-F1
#
_entry.id   AF-A0A1C7EET9-F1
#
_cell.length_a   1.000
_cell.length_b   1.000
_cell.length_c   1.000
_cell.angle_alpha   90.00
_cell.angle_beta   90.00
_cell.angle_gamma   90.00
#
_symmetry.space_group_name_H-M   'P 1'
#
loop_
_entity.id
_entity.type
_entity.pdbx_description
1 polymer ?
#
loop_
_entity_poly.entity_id
_entity_poly.type
_entity_poly.pdbx_seq_one_letter_code
_entity_poly.pdbx_strand_id
1 'polypeptide(L)'
;MTNQQMTIETIEKEIYTNEEEWELATFGMGCFWGPDARFGSMAGIMRTRVGFAGGTTPTPSYRMMGDHTETLQIEYDPQVISYATILKEFWRNHYPNRDNYKGRQYISLLHYHTDQQKQTIETIRKEMEAELGESIETEVALFSQFTLAEERHQKYYLKRYPKALDQLETLYPNKDMLVDSIFAARLNGFVKGFGTKDSLRKEINQWSIGETEKTFLTSLFLSLKW
;
A
#
# COMPACT_ATOMS: atom_id res chain seq x y z
N MET A 1 28.86 17.74 19.93
CA MET A 1 27.47 17.63 19.45
C MET A 1 27.36 16.26 18.81
N THR A 2 26.70 15.32 19.49
CA THR A 2 26.45 13.98 18.95
C THR A 2 25.57 14.15 17.70
N ASN A 3 26.13 13.82 16.53
CA ASN A 3 25.36 13.73 15.30
C ASN A 3 24.34 12.61 15.52
N GLN A 4 23.10 12.96 15.86
CA GLN A 4 22.04 11.98 16.04
C GLN A 4 21.79 11.37 14.66
N GLN A 5 21.99 10.06 14.55
CA GLN A 5 21.84 9.35 13.28
C GLN A 5 20.37 9.42 12.84
N MET A 6 20.13 9.93 11.62
CA MET A 6 18.80 9.97 11.04
C MET A 6 18.31 8.55 10.76
N THR A 7 17.16 8.18 11.33
CA THR A 7 16.45 6.91 11.08
C THR A 7 15.11 7.19 10.42
N ILE A 8 14.52 6.18 9.77
CA ILE A 8 13.23 6.38 9.11
C ILE A 8 12.14 6.76 10.09
N GLU A 9 12.17 6.18 11.29
CA GLU A 9 11.24 6.48 12.37
C GLU A 9 11.33 7.96 12.74
N THR A 10 12.54 8.49 12.93
CA THR A 10 12.72 9.92 13.25
C THR A 10 12.27 10.84 12.12
N ILE A 11 12.49 10.45 10.87
CA ILE A 11 12.12 11.27 9.70
C ILE A 11 10.60 11.27 9.48
N GLU A 12 9.98 10.09 9.45
CA GLU A 12 8.55 9.97 9.16
C GLU A 12 7.66 10.32 10.36
N LYS A 13 8.20 10.39 11.58
CA LYS A 13 7.46 10.85 12.77
C LYS A 13 6.82 12.22 12.59
N GLU A 14 7.46 13.13 11.86
CA GLU A 14 6.89 14.45 11.57
C GLU A 14 5.64 14.34 10.65
N ILE A 15 5.64 13.36 9.75
CA ILE A 15 4.51 13.05 8.87
C ILE A 15 3.35 12.43 9.67
N TYR A 16 3.67 11.57 10.64
CA TYR A 16 2.69 10.89 11.50
C TYR A 16 1.96 11.82 12.49
N THR A 17 2.30 13.11 12.55
CA THR A 17 1.59 14.06 13.41
C THR A 17 0.10 14.19 13.09
N ASN A 18 -0.32 13.86 11.87
CA ASN A 18 -1.71 13.84 11.43
C ASN A 18 -2.26 12.41 11.22
N GLU A 19 -1.62 11.38 11.79
CA GLU A 19 -2.01 9.98 11.58
C GLU A 19 -3.47 9.69 12.01
N GLU A 20 -3.98 10.39 13.02
CA GLU A 20 -5.37 10.25 13.48
C GLU A 20 -6.40 10.70 12.44
N GLU A 21 -6.00 11.47 11.43
CA GLU A 21 -6.84 11.93 10.32
C GLU A 21 -6.84 10.96 9.13
N TRP A 22 -5.99 9.92 9.16
CA TRP A 22 -5.88 8.96 8.07
C TRP A 22 -7.02 7.94 8.12
N GLU A 23 -7.44 7.53 6.93
CA GLU A 23 -8.49 6.54 6.76
C GLU A 23 -7.92 5.22 6.22
N LEU A 24 -8.64 4.13 6.48
CA LEU A 24 -8.28 2.79 6.02
C LEU A 24 -9.06 2.39 4.78
N ALA A 25 -8.38 1.81 3.80
CA ALA A 25 -9.00 1.04 2.74
C ALA A 25 -8.46 -0.39 2.74
N THR A 26 -9.32 -1.38 2.50
CA THR A 26 -8.94 -2.80 2.55
C THR A 26 -9.59 -3.55 1.40
N PHE A 27 -8.77 -4.14 0.53
CA PHE A 27 -9.27 -4.78 -0.69
C PHE A 27 -8.36 -5.89 -1.22
N GLY A 28 -8.96 -6.87 -1.87
CA GLY A 28 -8.30 -7.96 -2.59
C GLY A 28 -8.49 -7.79 -4.10
N MET A 29 -7.41 -7.91 -4.87
CA MET A 29 -7.43 -7.77 -6.34
C MET A 29 -6.45 -8.73 -7.03
N GLY A 30 -6.40 -9.96 -6.53
CA GLY A 30 -5.41 -10.97 -6.92
C GLY A 30 -4.15 -10.93 -6.04
N CYS A 31 -3.00 -11.33 -6.60
CA CYS A 31 -1.75 -11.36 -5.84
C CYS A 31 -1.40 -9.98 -5.31
N PHE A 32 -1.22 -9.85 -4.00
CA PHE A 32 -1.12 -8.55 -3.32
C PHE A 32 0.19 -7.79 -3.57
N TRP A 33 1.21 -8.41 -4.20
CA TRP A 33 2.52 -7.77 -4.40
C TRP A 33 2.43 -6.61 -5.39
N GLY A 34 1.70 -6.82 -6.49
CA GLY A 34 1.46 -5.79 -7.51
C GLY A 34 0.68 -4.59 -6.94
N PRO A 35 -0.48 -4.83 -6.29
CA PRO A 35 -1.24 -3.82 -5.57
C PRO A 35 -0.41 -3.04 -4.54
N ASP A 36 0.37 -3.72 -3.69
CA ASP A 36 1.24 -3.07 -2.70
C ASP A 36 2.17 -2.03 -3.34
N ALA A 37 2.85 -2.41 -4.43
CA ALA A 37 3.72 -1.48 -5.16
C ALA A 37 2.94 -0.37 -5.88
N ARG A 38 1.77 -0.68 -6.43
CA ARG A 38 0.93 0.28 -7.15
C ARG A 38 0.41 1.37 -6.20
N PHE A 39 -0.37 0.97 -5.19
CA PHE A 39 -0.94 1.91 -4.24
C PHE A 39 0.15 2.56 -3.39
N GLY A 40 1.18 1.82 -3.01
CA GLY A 40 2.32 2.36 -2.28
C GLY A 40 3.11 3.43 -3.03
N SER A 41 2.93 3.58 -4.36
CA SER A 41 3.53 4.64 -5.17
C SER A 41 2.71 5.94 -5.24
N MET A 42 1.45 5.93 -4.80
CA MET A 42 0.53 7.04 -4.97
C MET A 42 0.69 8.07 -3.85
N ALA A 43 0.74 9.35 -4.22
CA ALA A 43 0.69 10.45 -3.25
C ALA A 43 -0.62 10.37 -2.42
N GLY A 44 -0.51 10.62 -1.12
CA GLY A 44 -1.60 10.48 -0.16
C GLY A 44 -1.79 9.06 0.38
N ILE A 45 -1.13 8.04 -0.19
CA ILE A 45 -1.02 6.73 0.46
C ILE A 45 0.14 6.76 1.43
N MET A 46 -0.19 6.54 2.70
CA MET A 46 0.72 6.72 3.81
C MET A 46 1.35 5.38 4.23
N ARG A 47 0.53 4.33 4.35
CA ARG A 47 1.04 2.98 4.64
C ARG A 47 0.39 1.94 3.76
N THR A 48 1.13 0.87 3.49
CA THR A 48 0.63 -0.31 2.77
C THR A 48 1.05 -1.57 3.50
N ARG A 49 0.10 -2.48 3.74
CA ARG A 49 0.35 -3.78 4.37
C ARG A 49 -0.37 -4.86 3.58
N VAL A 50 0.35 -5.92 3.25
CA VAL A 50 -0.26 -7.10 2.62
C VAL A 50 -0.61 -8.15 3.65
N GLY A 51 -1.70 -8.88 3.41
CA GLY A 51 -2.25 -9.81 4.39
C GLY A 51 -3.39 -10.65 3.86
N PHE A 52 -4.17 -11.18 4.79
CA PHE A 52 -5.29 -12.08 4.55
C PHE A 52 -6.54 -11.55 5.25
N ALA A 53 -7.65 -11.47 4.52
CA ALA A 53 -8.94 -11.04 5.04
C ALA A 53 -10.09 -11.74 4.30
N GLY A 54 -11.30 -11.61 4.83
CA GLY A 54 -12.54 -12.09 4.19
C GLY A 54 -12.87 -13.55 4.48
N GLY A 55 -12.01 -14.25 5.22
CA GLY A 55 -12.25 -15.59 5.72
C GLY A 55 -12.57 -15.65 7.21
N THR A 56 -12.89 -16.86 7.67
CA THR A 56 -13.25 -17.21 9.04
C THR A 56 -12.15 -17.99 9.75
N THR A 57 -11.19 -18.54 9.01
CA THR A 57 -10.06 -19.30 9.57
C THR A 57 -9.24 -18.41 10.53
N PRO A 58 -8.99 -18.84 11.78
CA PRO A 58 -8.17 -18.07 12.71
C PRO A 58 -6.69 -18.11 12.29
N THR A 59 -5.99 -16.99 12.44
CA THR A 59 -4.54 -16.88 12.20
C THR A 59 -4.07 -17.44 10.84
N PRO A 60 -4.61 -16.96 9.70
CA PRO A 60 -4.21 -17.43 8.38
C PRO A 60 -2.72 -17.15 8.12
N SER A 61 -2.07 -18.07 7.40
CA SER A 61 -0.73 -17.89 6.83
C SER A 61 -0.76 -18.18 5.34
N TYR A 62 0.29 -17.82 4.61
CA TYR A 62 0.32 -18.04 3.16
C TYR A 62 0.10 -19.52 2.77
N ARG A 63 0.57 -20.46 3.60
CA ARG A 63 0.39 -21.91 3.35
C ARG A 63 -0.93 -22.47 3.88
N MET A 64 -1.60 -21.75 4.77
CA MET A 64 -2.82 -22.18 5.45
C MET A 64 -3.78 -21.00 5.59
N MET A 65 -4.22 -20.45 4.45
CA MET A 65 -5.08 -19.26 4.44
C MET A 65 -6.58 -19.59 4.54
N GLY A 66 -6.96 -20.85 4.36
CA GLY A 66 -8.35 -21.29 4.40
C GLY A 66 -9.22 -20.54 3.38
N ASP A 67 -10.24 -19.86 3.89
CA ASP A 67 -11.23 -19.09 3.15
C ASP A 67 -10.91 -17.58 3.08
N HIS A 68 -9.67 -17.18 3.38
CA HIS A 68 -9.24 -15.81 3.20
C HIS A 68 -8.83 -15.51 1.75
N THR A 69 -8.75 -14.21 1.44
CA THR A 69 -8.27 -13.64 0.19
C THR A 69 -6.97 -12.87 0.44
N GLU A 70 -6.02 -12.93 -0.49
CA GLU A 70 -4.85 -12.04 -0.47
C GLU A 70 -5.33 -10.59 -0.58
N THR A 71 -5.04 -9.81 0.46
CA THR A 71 -5.62 -8.50 0.69
C THR A 71 -4.53 -7.46 0.90
N LEU A 72 -4.74 -6.27 0.37
CA LEU A 72 -3.99 -5.07 0.68
C LEU A 72 -4.81 -4.22 1.66
N GLN A 73 -4.18 -3.79 2.76
CA GLN A 73 -4.67 -2.72 3.62
C GLN A 73 -3.80 -1.49 3.40
N ILE A 74 -4.42 -0.34 3.16
CA ILE A 74 -3.73 0.94 3.03
C ILE A 74 -4.29 1.95 4.02
N GLU A 75 -3.40 2.75 4.59
CA GLU A 75 -3.74 4.00 5.28
C GLU A 75 -3.52 5.14 4.28
N TYR A 76 -4.50 6.02 4.15
CA TYR A 76 -4.44 7.16 3.24
C TYR A 76 -4.88 8.45 3.91
N ASP A 77 -4.29 9.56 3.47
CA ASP A 77 -4.71 10.90 3.86
C ASP A 77 -5.86 11.38 2.94
N PRO A 78 -7.10 11.49 3.45
CA PRO A 78 -8.25 11.92 2.66
C PRO A 78 -8.15 13.36 2.14
N GLN A 79 -7.25 14.18 2.70
CA GLN A 79 -6.99 15.55 2.22
C GLN A 79 -6.14 15.57 0.94
N VAL A 80 -5.40 14.48 0.68
CA VAL A 80 -4.52 14.34 -0.49
C VAL A 80 -5.13 13.43 -1.55
N ILE A 81 -5.75 12.31 -1.13
CA ILE A 81 -6.36 11.34 -2.03
C ILE A 81 -7.74 10.88 -1.52
N SER A 82 -8.74 10.97 -2.38
CA SER A 82 -10.09 10.51 -2.04
C SER A 82 -10.23 8.99 -2.13
N TYR A 83 -11.12 8.42 -1.31
CA TYR A 83 -11.52 7.02 -1.41
C TYR A 83 -12.07 6.66 -2.81
N ALA A 84 -12.79 7.58 -3.45
CA ALA A 84 -13.27 7.40 -4.82
C ALA A 84 -12.13 7.22 -5.84
N THR A 85 -11.03 7.94 -5.67
CA THR A 85 -9.82 7.78 -6.50
C THR A 85 -9.20 6.40 -6.28
N ILE A 86 -9.12 5.95 -5.03
CA ILE A 86 -8.61 4.62 -4.67
C ILE A 86 -9.45 3.51 -5.32
N LEU A 87 -10.78 3.62 -5.27
CA LEU A 87 -11.69 2.66 -5.90
C LEU A 87 -11.57 2.62 -7.43
N LYS A 88 -11.40 3.79 -8.07
CA LYS A 88 -11.15 3.86 -9.52
C LYS A 88 -9.82 3.19 -9.89
N GLU A 89 -8.76 3.43 -9.11
CA GLU A 89 -7.48 2.75 -9.33
C GLU A 89 -7.61 1.24 -9.11
N PHE A 90 -8.37 0.80 -8.11
CA PHE A 90 -8.65 -0.61 -7.85
C PHE A 90 -9.29 -1.30 -9.07
N TRP A 91 -10.45 -0.82 -9.54
CA TRP A 91 -11.18 -1.47 -10.63
C TRP A 91 -10.50 -1.34 -12.00
N ARG A 92 -9.75 -0.27 -12.27
CA ARG A 92 -9.02 -0.13 -13.54
C ARG A 92 -7.82 -1.06 -13.67
N ASN A 93 -7.33 -1.60 -12.56
CA ASN A 93 -6.06 -2.34 -12.53
C ASN A 93 -6.19 -3.82 -12.20
N HIS A 94 -7.42 -4.37 -12.21
CA HIS A 94 -7.67 -5.79 -12.30
C HIS A 94 -9.04 -6.05 -12.93
N TYR A 95 -9.23 -7.22 -13.52
CA TYR A 95 -10.57 -7.66 -13.93
C TYR A 95 -11.35 -8.17 -12.71
N PRO A 96 -12.53 -7.61 -12.39
CA PRO A 96 -13.27 -7.96 -11.17
C PRO A 96 -14.13 -9.23 -11.30
N ASN A 97 -14.49 -9.65 -12.52
CA ASN A 97 -15.40 -10.77 -12.77
C ASN A 97 -14.63 -12.03 -13.16
N ARG A 98 -13.59 -12.36 -12.38
CA ARG A 98 -12.79 -13.54 -12.68
C ARG A 98 -13.64 -14.78 -12.44
N ASP A 99 -13.69 -15.66 -13.44
CA ASP A 99 -13.98 -17.08 -13.23
C ASP A 99 -13.11 -17.61 -12.08
N ASN A 100 -13.49 -18.72 -11.45
CA ASN A 100 -12.89 -19.36 -10.25
C ASN A 100 -11.35 -19.65 -10.25
N TYR A 101 -10.54 -18.92 -11.01
CA TYR A 101 -9.09 -18.87 -11.04
C TYR A 101 -8.49 -18.85 -9.63
N LYS A 102 -7.93 -20.01 -9.25
CA LYS A 102 -7.31 -20.26 -7.93
C LYS A 102 -8.25 -19.96 -6.74
N GLY A 103 -9.57 -20.00 -6.97
CA GLY A 103 -10.59 -19.87 -5.93
C GLY A 103 -10.55 -18.55 -5.17
N ARG A 104 -10.97 -18.60 -3.90
CA ARG A 104 -11.16 -17.42 -3.03
C ARG A 104 -9.90 -16.61 -2.77
N GLN A 105 -8.71 -17.20 -2.93
CA GLN A 105 -7.43 -16.52 -2.69
C GLN A 105 -7.28 -15.24 -3.52
N TYR A 106 -7.82 -15.20 -4.74
CA TYR A 106 -7.59 -14.13 -5.72
C TYR A 106 -8.85 -13.45 -6.26
N ILE A 107 -9.93 -13.48 -5.49
CA ILE A 107 -11.17 -12.78 -5.86
C ILE A 107 -10.98 -11.27 -5.79
N SER A 108 -11.90 -10.56 -6.44
CA SER A 108 -12.10 -9.12 -6.24
C SER A 108 -12.91 -8.92 -4.95
N LEU A 109 -12.34 -8.23 -3.96
CA LEU A 109 -12.92 -8.03 -2.64
C LEU A 109 -12.75 -6.59 -2.19
N LEU A 110 -13.80 -5.99 -1.64
CA LEU A 110 -13.81 -4.68 -0.99
C LEU A 110 -14.39 -4.80 0.42
N HIS A 111 -13.59 -4.44 1.42
CA HIS A 111 -14.05 -4.28 2.80
C HIS A 111 -14.24 -2.79 3.12
N TYR A 112 -15.48 -2.40 3.41
CA TYR A 112 -15.78 -1.04 3.86
C TYR A 112 -15.65 -0.92 5.38
N HIS A 113 -15.11 0.21 5.83
CA HIS A 113 -14.91 0.52 7.25
C HIS A 113 -16.01 1.42 7.82
N THR A 114 -16.75 2.13 6.95
CA THR A 114 -17.82 3.06 7.32
C THR A 114 -18.97 3.00 6.32
N ASP A 115 -20.15 3.47 6.73
CA ASP A 115 -21.30 3.61 5.82
C ASP A 115 -21.01 4.58 4.67
N GLN A 116 -20.17 5.60 4.90
CA GLN A 116 -19.74 6.53 3.86
C GLN A 116 -18.92 5.81 2.79
N GLN A 117 -17.97 4.95 3.18
CA GLN A 117 -17.23 4.12 2.22
C GLN A 117 -18.15 3.20 1.43
N LYS A 118 -19.14 2.58 2.09
CA LYS A 118 -20.14 1.73 1.41
C LYS A 118 -20.91 2.51 0.33
N GLN A 119 -21.40 3.70 0.64
CA GLN A 119 -22.10 4.56 -0.33
C GLN A 119 -21.18 4.99 -1.49
N THR A 120 -19.92 5.29 -1.21
CA THR A 120 -18.93 5.61 -2.24
C THR A 120 -18.62 4.40 -3.13
N ILE A 121 -18.51 3.19 -2.57
CA ILE A 121 -18.37 1.93 -3.34
C ILE A 121 -19.53 1.77 -4.31
N GLU A 122 -20.77 1.91 -3.85
CA GLU A 122 -21.97 1.77 -4.69
C GLU A 122 -22.00 2.80 -5.83
N THR A 123 -21.56 4.03 -5.55
CA THR A 123 -21.49 5.11 -6.56
C THR A 123 -20.43 4.82 -7.61
N ILE A 124 -19.20 4.55 -7.19
CA ILE A 124 -18.08 4.33 -8.11
C ILE A 124 -18.23 3.01 -8.86
N ARG A 125 -18.84 1.98 -8.27
CA ARG A 125 -19.17 0.73 -8.97
C ARG A 125 -20.01 0.99 -10.21
N LYS A 126 -21.06 1.83 -10.13
CA LYS A 126 -21.90 2.17 -11.30
C LYS A 126 -21.10 2.88 -12.39
N GLU A 127 -20.18 3.77 -12.02
CA GLU A 127 -19.28 4.43 -12.98
C GLU A 127 -18.37 3.41 -13.68
N MET A 128 -17.80 2.47 -12.92
CA MET A 128 -16.88 1.46 -13.45
C MET A 128 -17.61 0.37 -14.26
N GLU A 129 -18.84 0.01 -13.90
CA GLU A 129 -19.70 -0.88 -14.70
C GLU A 129 -20.02 -0.25 -16.07
N ALA A 130 -20.30 1.06 -16.09
CA ALA A 130 -20.51 1.78 -17.34
C ALA A 130 -19.22 1.86 -18.20
N GLU A 131 -18.05 2.02 -17.57
CA GLU A 131 -16.75 2.00 -18.25
C GLU A 131 -16.40 0.60 -18.78
N LEU A 132 -16.70 -0.45 -18.01
CA LEU A 132 -16.41 -1.85 -18.33
C LEU A 132 -17.39 -2.43 -19.37
N GLY A 133 -18.63 -1.92 -19.41
CA GLY A 133 -19.70 -2.43 -20.28
C GLY A 133 -20.40 -3.68 -19.77
N GLU A 134 -20.20 -4.05 -18.50
CA GLU A 134 -20.84 -5.18 -17.83
C GLU A 134 -20.92 -4.95 -16.31
N SER A 135 -21.73 -5.74 -15.62
CA SER A 135 -21.84 -5.70 -14.16
C SER A 135 -20.54 -6.12 -13.50
N ILE A 136 -20.17 -5.47 -12.39
CA ILE A 136 -18.98 -5.81 -11.61
C ILE A 136 -19.37 -6.83 -10.55
N GLU A 137 -18.59 -7.89 -10.35
CA GLU A 137 -18.87 -8.97 -9.40
C GLU A 137 -18.01 -8.90 -8.12
N THR A 138 -17.33 -7.78 -7.89
CA THR A 138 -16.55 -7.54 -6.65
C THR A 138 -17.40 -7.79 -5.41
N GLU A 139 -16.91 -8.66 -4.52
CA GLU A 139 -17.53 -8.92 -3.22
C GLU A 139 -17.37 -7.68 -2.34
N VAL A 140 -18.47 -7.17 -1.78
CA VAL A 140 -18.47 -6.00 -0.89
C VAL A 140 -19.00 -6.43 0.48
N ALA A 141 -18.16 -6.32 1.51
CA ALA A 141 -18.49 -6.72 2.87
C ALA A 141 -18.01 -5.69 3.90
N LEU A 142 -18.61 -5.70 5.09
CA LEU A 142 -18.12 -4.89 6.21
C LEU A 142 -16.75 -5.44 6.63
N PHE A 143 -15.80 -4.54 6.88
CA PHE A 143 -14.51 -4.93 7.43
C PHE A 143 -14.68 -5.64 8.78
N SER A 144 -14.02 -6.79 8.94
CA SER A 144 -14.07 -7.61 10.16
C SER A 144 -12.68 -7.80 10.75
N GLN A 145 -11.79 -8.44 9.99
CA GLN A 145 -10.43 -8.73 10.42
C GLN A 145 -9.44 -8.67 9.26
N PHE A 146 -8.19 -8.39 9.60
CA PHE A 146 -7.04 -8.45 8.70
C PHE A 146 -5.87 -9.09 9.44
N THR A 147 -5.28 -10.12 8.86
CA THR A 147 -4.06 -10.75 9.39
C THR A 147 -2.88 -10.39 8.50
N LEU A 148 -1.87 -9.76 9.08
CA LEU A 148 -0.65 -9.38 8.38
C LEU A 148 0.04 -10.62 7.78
N ALA A 149 0.39 -10.57 6.49
CA ALA A 149 1.18 -11.62 5.87
C ALA A 149 2.63 -11.58 6.35
N GLU A 150 3.34 -12.70 6.20
CA GLU A 150 4.72 -12.86 6.65
C GLU A 150 5.64 -11.77 6.06
N GLU A 151 6.68 -11.40 6.80
CA GLU A 151 7.62 -10.29 6.47
C GLU A 151 8.09 -10.35 5.00
N ARG A 152 8.39 -11.54 4.49
CA ARG A 152 8.84 -11.77 3.11
C ARG A 152 7.88 -11.26 2.03
N HIS A 153 6.60 -11.05 2.36
CA HIS A 153 5.59 -10.54 1.44
C HIS A 153 5.50 -9.01 1.44
N GLN A 154 5.90 -8.36 2.52
CA GLN A 154 5.84 -6.90 2.65
C GLN A 154 6.89 -6.23 1.76
N LYS A 155 6.51 -5.21 0.98
CA LYS A 155 7.41 -4.46 0.09
C LYS A 155 8.22 -5.39 -0.83
N TYR A 156 7.55 -6.40 -1.38
CA TYR A 156 8.17 -7.54 -2.05
C TYR A 156 9.15 -7.16 -3.16
N TYR A 157 8.84 -6.15 -3.98
CA TYR A 157 9.71 -5.75 -5.07
C TYR A 157 10.96 -5.04 -4.60
N LEU A 158 10.86 -4.18 -3.57
CA LEU A 158 12.04 -3.55 -2.95
C LEU A 158 13.03 -4.61 -2.44
N LYS A 159 12.53 -5.67 -1.83
CA LYS A 159 13.37 -6.75 -1.27
C LYS A 159 14.13 -7.57 -2.30
N ARG A 160 13.83 -7.40 -3.60
CA ARG A 160 14.58 -8.02 -4.70
C ARG A 160 15.88 -7.27 -5.03
N TYR A 161 16.17 -6.18 -4.34
CA TYR A 161 17.34 -5.31 -4.55
C TYR A 161 18.26 -5.33 -3.31
N PRO A 162 19.04 -6.41 -3.09
CA PRO A 162 19.83 -6.57 -1.87
C PRO A 162 20.85 -5.45 -1.66
N LYS A 163 21.50 -4.97 -2.73
CA LYS A 163 22.45 -3.85 -2.63
C LYS A 163 21.81 -2.56 -2.14
N ALA A 164 20.58 -2.28 -2.58
CA ALA A 164 19.83 -1.12 -2.10
C ALA A 164 19.42 -1.32 -0.63
N LEU A 165 19.00 -2.53 -0.25
CA LEU A 165 18.69 -2.85 1.15
C LEU A 165 19.90 -2.68 2.08
N ASP A 166 21.09 -3.12 1.66
CA ASP A 166 22.33 -2.92 2.42
C ASP A 166 22.61 -1.43 2.62
N GLN A 167 22.38 -0.60 1.59
CA GLN A 167 22.52 0.86 1.70
C GLN A 167 21.46 1.50 2.60
N LEU A 168 20.29 0.89 2.73
CA LEU A 168 19.18 1.34 3.58
C LEU A 168 19.32 0.90 5.04
N GLU A 169 20.22 -0.04 5.37
CA GLU A 169 20.35 -0.62 6.71
C GLU A 169 20.56 0.43 7.82
N THR A 170 21.31 1.49 7.52
CA THR A 170 21.55 2.59 8.48
C THR A 170 20.30 3.45 8.73
N LEU A 171 19.39 3.52 7.75
CA LEU A 171 18.12 4.23 7.83
C LEU A 171 17.02 3.37 8.48
N TYR A 172 17.10 2.04 8.31
CA TYR A 172 16.19 1.03 8.84
C TYR A 172 16.91 0.05 9.77
N PRO A 173 17.26 0.43 11.02
CA PRO A 173 17.94 -0.45 11.97
C PRO A 173 17.17 -1.74 12.28
N ASN A 174 15.84 -1.70 12.15
CA ASN A 174 14.99 -2.88 12.18
C ASN A 174 14.27 -3.03 10.81
N LYS A 175 14.39 -4.20 10.18
CA LYS A 175 13.77 -4.48 8.87
C LYS A 175 12.24 -4.41 8.90
N ASP A 176 11.62 -4.65 10.05
CA ASP A 176 10.17 -4.52 10.21
C ASP A 176 9.69 -3.07 10.00
N MET A 177 10.58 -2.08 10.16
CA MET A 177 10.28 -0.67 9.85
C MET A 177 9.99 -0.42 8.37
N LEU A 178 10.41 -1.33 7.46
CA LEU A 178 10.06 -1.23 6.04
C LEU A 178 8.55 -1.40 5.79
N VAL A 179 7.86 -2.11 6.68
CA VAL A 179 6.43 -2.44 6.48
C VAL A 179 5.59 -1.16 6.52
N ASP A 180 5.87 -0.30 7.49
CA ASP A 180 5.05 0.88 7.78
C ASP A 180 5.61 2.18 7.19
N SER A 181 6.79 2.12 6.56
CA SER A 181 7.41 3.31 5.99
C SER A 181 6.77 3.76 4.67
N ILE A 182 6.47 5.06 4.60
CA ILE A 182 6.04 5.77 3.39
C ILE A 182 7.15 5.67 2.34
N PHE A 183 8.40 5.95 2.73
CA PHE A 183 9.54 5.87 1.82
C PHE A 183 9.72 4.46 1.27
N ALA A 184 9.65 3.42 2.10
CA ALA A 184 9.71 2.04 1.64
C ALA A 184 8.57 1.68 0.67
N ALA A 185 7.35 2.19 0.89
CA ALA A 185 6.22 2.02 -0.04
C ALA A 185 6.52 2.66 -1.41
N ARG A 186 7.06 3.88 -1.42
CA ARG A 186 7.48 4.56 -2.65
C ARG A 186 8.62 3.85 -3.36
N LEU A 187 9.64 3.38 -2.63
CA LEU A 187 10.74 2.62 -3.23
C LEU A 187 10.25 1.31 -3.85
N ASN A 188 9.34 0.59 -3.17
CA ASN A 188 8.70 -0.62 -3.68
C ASN A 188 7.92 -0.36 -4.99
N GLY A 189 7.18 0.74 -5.05
CA GLY A 189 6.52 1.21 -6.26
C GLY A 189 7.49 1.57 -7.39
N PHE A 190 8.51 2.36 -7.07
CA PHE A 190 9.53 2.81 -8.02
C PHE A 190 10.22 1.64 -8.72
N VAL A 191 10.72 0.66 -7.96
CA VAL A 191 11.40 -0.50 -8.56
C VAL A 191 10.47 -1.40 -9.36
N LYS A 192 9.16 -1.34 -9.09
CA LYS A 192 8.15 -2.04 -9.89
C LYS A 192 7.77 -1.31 -11.18
N GLY A 193 8.27 -0.09 -11.37
CA GLY A 193 8.03 0.77 -12.53
C GLY A 193 6.91 1.80 -12.33
N PHE A 194 6.46 2.02 -11.10
CA PHE A 194 5.48 3.08 -10.80
C PHE A 194 6.21 4.36 -10.40
N GLY A 195 6.15 5.36 -11.29
CA GLY A 195 6.85 6.63 -11.13
C GLY A 195 8.26 6.65 -11.74
N THR A 196 8.93 7.78 -11.60
CA THR A 196 10.29 8.03 -12.10
C THR A 196 11.17 8.59 -10.99
N LYS A 197 12.49 8.63 -11.20
CA LYS A 197 13.39 9.29 -10.25
C LYS A 197 13.00 10.75 -10.01
N ASP A 198 12.57 11.45 -11.06
CA ASP A 198 12.18 12.85 -10.97
C ASP A 198 10.86 13.05 -10.21
N SER A 199 9.87 12.19 -10.46
CA SER A 199 8.58 12.28 -9.75
C SER A 199 8.73 11.99 -8.26
N LEU A 200 9.47 10.94 -7.89
CA LEU A 200 9.68 10.60 -6.48
C LEU A 200 10.49 11.67 -5.75
N ARG A 201 11.53 12.23 -6.39
CA ARG A 201 12.26 13.38 -5.84
C ARG A 201 11.34 14.57 -5.57
N LYS A 202 10.47 14.90 -6.53
CA LYS A 202 9.51 16.00 -6.37
C LYS A 202 8.54 15.75 -5.22
N GLU A 203 8.08 14.51 -5.07
CA GLU A 203 7.19 14.13 -3.98
C GLU A 203 7.88 14.25 -2.61
N ILE A 204 9.09 13.72 -2.45
CA ILE A 204 9.86 13.84 -1.19
C ILE A 204 10.01 15.31 -0.77
N ASN A 205 10.23 16.21 -1.73
CA ASN A 205 10.33 17.65 -1.45
C ASN A 205 9.02 18.29 -0.97
N GLN A 206 7.88 17.65 -1.23
CA GLN A 206 6.55 18.07 -0.79
C GLN A 206 6.13 17.46 0.56
N TRP A 207 6.89 16.50 1.09
CA TRP A 207 6.58 15.91 2.40
C TRP A 207 6.72 16.93 3.52
N SER A 208 5.85 16.80 4.52
CA SER A 208 5.83 17.63 5.73
C SER A 208 6.92 17.21 6.72
N ILE A 209 8.18 17.22 6.27
CA ILE A 209 9.38 16.95 7.07
C ILE A 209 10.38 18.10 6.90
N GLY A 210 11.38 18.18 7.78
CA GLY A 210 12.45 19.18 7.66
C GLY A 210 13.26 19.12 6.34
N GLU A 211 13.80 20.27 5.92
CA GLU A 211 14.58 20.39 4.67
C GLU A 211 15.87 19.54 4.67
N THR A 212 16.41 19.28 5.86
CA THR A 212 17.59 18.41 6.02
C THR A 212 17.23 16.96 5.71
N GLU A 213 16.10 16.51 6.20
CA GLU A 213 15.54 15.18 6.01
C GLU A 213 15.12 14.96 4.55
N LYS A 214 14.48 15.94 3.91
CA LYS A 214 14.18 15.92 2.45
C LYS A 214 15.44 15.74 1.61
N THR A 215 16.47 16.53 1.91
CA THR A 215 17.75 16.48 1.20
C THR A 215 18.44 15.14 1.40
N PHE A 216 18.41 14.63 2.64
CA PHE A 216 18.98 13.33 2.99
C PHE A 216 18.29 12.18 2.25
N LEU A 217 16.95 12.08 2.31
CA LEU A 217 16.19 11.03 1.62
C LEU A 217 16.37 11.10 0.11
N THR A 218 16.33 12.30 -0.48
CA THR A 218 16.56 12.50 -1.91
C THR A 218 17.95 12.04 -2.33
N SER A 219 18.99 12.43 -1.58
CA SER A 219 20.38 12.06 -1.87
C SER A 219 20.59 10.56 -1.72
N LEU A 220 20.04 9.96 -0.66
CA LEU A 220 20.06 8.52 -0.44
C LEU A 220 19.41 7.80 -1.61
N PHE A 221 18.16 8.13 -1.94
CA PHE A 221 17.40 7.55 -3.05
C PHE A 221 18.17 7.57 -4.37
N LEU A 222 18.78 8.71 -4.72
CA LEU A 222 19.53 8.86 -5.96
C LEU A 222 20.84 8.05 -5.99
N SER A 223 21.40 7.74 -4.80
CA SER A 223 22.61 6.94 -4.63
C SER A 223 22.37 5.42 -4.54
N LEU A 224 21.12 4.98 -4.39
CA LEU A 224 20.76 3.56 -4.27
C LEU A 224 21.10 2.79 -5.55
N LYS A 225 21.64 1.59 -5.35
CA LYS A 225 21.99 0.64 -6.41
C LYS A 225 20.84 -0.35 -6.63
N TRP A 226 19.97 0.01 -7.57
CA TRP A 226 18.96 -0.86 -8.16
C TRP A 226 19.61 -1.89 -9.10
#